data_AF-A0A965QRX9-F1
#
_entry.id   AF-A0A965QRX9-F1
#
_cell.length_a   1.000
_cell.length_b   1.000
_cell.length_c   1.000
_cell.angle_alpha   90.00
_cell.angle_beta   90.00
_cell.angle_gamma   90.00
#
_symmetry.space_group_name_H-M   'P 1'
#
loop_
_entity.id
_entity.type
_entity.pdbx_description
1 polymer ?
#
loop_
_entity_poly.entity_id
_entity_poly.type
_entity_poly.pdbx_seq_one_letter_code
_entity_poly.pdbx_strand_id
1 'polypeptide(L)'
;MRVESELFAEDESEPVARSLTVFRDGVAWDFLELSPVDAAGTEAFSVREIVLHDPARERVVVIDPARHVKTEIGFIRLERLSVSLANWARTTDDKLVRWAGGPDFAGGFSETEAGLELVGPRVRYAVAHVPAPSPAAAAAYRTFADKAILLKALLHPGGIPPFPRLAVNRRLEAAGALPAEVTLEIDTRAMPLAGRPERLRCVHRIHPRLLGGDLDRVQDAEAHMAASETVELAEFVTRAAAPRQD
;
A
#
# COMPACT_ATOMS: atom_id res chain seq x y z
N MET A 1 -7.55 -2.00 16.21
CA MET A 1 -8.26 -1.30 15.11
C MET A 1 -8.20 -2.17 13.88
N ARG A 2 -9.22 -2.15 13.03
CA ARG A 2 -9.19 -2.74 11.69
C ARG A 2 -9.45 -1.68 10.63
N VAL A 3 -8.90 -1.89 9.44
CA VAL A 3 -9.14 -1.06 8.26
C VAL A 3 -9.44 -1.98 7.09
N GLU A 4 -10.65 -1.91 6.56
CA GLU A 4 -10.98 -2.53 5.28
C GLU A 4 -10.67 -1.54 4.17
N SER A 5 -10.11 -2.01 3.06
CA SER A 5 -9.81 -1.19 1.90
C SER A 5 -10.35 -1.84 0.64
N GLU A 6 -10.96 -1.05 -0.22
CA GLU A 6 -11.41 -1.44 -1.56
C GLU A 6 -10.72 -0.54 -2.57
N LEU A 7 -9.96 -1.14 -3.49
CA LEU A 7 -9.27 -0.45 -4.58
C LEU A 7 -10.07 -0.59 -5.87
N PHE A 8 -10.34 0.52 -6.52
CA PHE A 8 -11.04 0.63 -7.79
C PHE A 8 -10.09 1.21 -8.84
N ALA A 9 -10.09 0.63 -10.03
CA ALA A 9 -9.38 1.15 -11.18
C ALA A 9 -10.33 1.99 -12.04
N GLU A 10 -9.83 3.12 -12.54
CA GLU A 10 -10.57 4.05 -13.37
C GLU A 10 -11.92 4.46 -12.76
N ASP A 11 -13.00 4.33 -13.54
CA ASP A 11 -14.37 4.61 -13.14
C ASP A 11 -15.16 3.30 -12.90
N GLU A 12 -14.48 2.18 -12.63
CA GLU A 12 -15.13 0.89 -12.35
C GLU A 12 -15.90 0.93 -11.03
N SER A 13 -17.08 0.31 -11.03
CA SER A 13 -17.93 0.17 -9.85
C SER A 13 -17.50 -0.99 -8.94
N GLU A 14 -16.77 -1.95 -9.48
CA GLU A 14 -16.29 -3.12 -8.75
C GLU A 14 -14.82 -2.95 -8.36
N PRO A 15 -14.43 -3.37 -7.15
CA PRO A 15 -13.04 -3.24 -6.74
C PRO A 15 -12.16 -4.26 -7.45
N VAL A 16 -10.97 -3.85 -7.89
CA VAL A 16 -9.94 -4.74 -8.44
C VAL A 16 -9.12 -5.44 -7.36
N ALA A 17 -9.11 -4.88 -6.14
CA ALA A 17 -8.47 -5.47 -4.99
C ALA A 17 -9.21 -5.10 -3.70
N ARG A 18 -9.14 -5.99 -2.71
CA ARG A 18 -9.60 -5.74 -1.35
C ARG A 18 -8.46 -5.99 -0.40
N SER A 19 -8.40 -5.24 0.70
CA SER A 19 -7.54 -5.61 1.81
C SER A 19 -8.22 -5.44 3.15
N LEU A 20 -7.76 -6.23 4.10
CA LEU A 20 -8.04 -6.03 5.51
C LEU A 20 -6.72 -5.83 6.24
N THR A 21 -6.58 -4.73 6.96
CA THR A 21 -5.47 -4.52 7.89
C THR A 21 -5.96 -4.61 9.32
N VAL A 22 -5.42 -5.55 10.10
CA VAL A 22 -5.71 -5.77 11.52
C VAL A 22 -4.54 -5.30 12.38
N PHE A 23 -4.77 -4.30 13.23
CA PHE A 23 -3.79 -3.81 14.20
C PHE A 23 -4.06 -4.45 15.57
N ARG A 24 -3.09 -5.22 16.05
CA ARG A 24 -3.17 -5.98 17.31
C ARG A 24 -1.78 -6.14 17.92
N ASP A 25 -1.68 -5.99 19.25
CA ASP A 25 -0.46 -6.28 20.02
C ASP A 25 0.82 -5.65 19.46
N GLY A 26 0.70 -4.43 18.92
CA GLY A 26 1.82 -3.66 18.36
C GLY A 26 2.23 -4.03 16.93
N VAL A 27 1.57 -5.01 16.30
CA VAL A 27 1.81 -5.41 14.91
C VAL A 27 0.60 -5.09 14.01
N ALA A 28 0.83 -5.07 12.71
CA ALA A 28 -0.23 -4.98 11.71
C ALA A 28 -0.18 -6.19 10.76
N TRP A 29 -1.28 -6.92 10.68
CA TRP A 29 -1.49 -7.97 9.68
C TRP A 29 -2.29 -7.38 8.52
N ASP A 30 -1.77 -7.45 7.31
CA ASP A 30 -2.45 -7.02 6.09
C ASP A 30 -2.75 -8.23 5.21
N PHE A 31 -4.00 -8.35 4.80
CA PHE A 31 -4.51 -9.43 3.99
C PHE A 31 -4.91 -8.86 2.64
N LEU A 32 -4.16 -9.15 1.57
CA LEU A 32 -4.50 -8.72 0.23
C LEU A 32 -5.31 -9.80 -0.47
N GLU A 33 -6.52 -9.44 -0.87
CA GLU A 33 -7.39 -10.24 -1.71
C GLU A 33 -7.46 -9.62 -3.10
N LEU A 34 -7.26 -10.44 -4.14
CA LEU A 34 -7.50 -10.03 -5.52
C LEU A 34 -8.67 -10.84 -6.08
N SER A 35 -9.44 -10.22 -6.97
CA SER A 35 -10.41 -10.95 -7.81
C SER A 35 -9.65 -11.50 -9.02
N PRO A 36 -9.41 -12.81 -9.12
CA PRO A 36 -8.97 -13.37 -10.39
C PRO A 36 -10.15 -13.36 -11.35
N VAL A 37 -9.94 -12.92 -12.59
CA VAL A 37 -10.80 -13.34 -13.70
C VAL A 37 -10.45 -14.81 -13.94
N ASP A 38 -11.23 -15.73 -13.37
CA ASP A 38 -11.07 -17.14 -13.71
C ASP A 38 -11.65 -17.42 -15.13
N ALA A 39 -11.17 -18.48 -15.78
CA ALA A 39 -11.64 -18.86 -17.11
C ALA A 39 -13.13 -19.28 -17.15
N ALA A 40 -13.78 -19.37 -15.99
CA ALA A 40 -15.18 -19.75 -15.80
C ALA A 40 -16.11 -18.53 -15.56
N GLY A 41 -15.56 -17.32 -15.46
CA GLY A 41 -16.33 -16.08 -15.23
C GLY A 41 -16.87 -15.93 -13.80
N THR A 42 -16.31 -16.64 -12.82
CA THR A 42 -16.65 -16.51 -11.40
C THR A 42 -15.66 -15.59 -10.68
N GLU A 43 -16.12 -14.39 -10.33
CA GLU A 43 -15.33 -13.44 -9.53
C GLU A 43 -15.41 -13.79 -8.04
N ALA A 44 -14.44 -14.55 -7.56
CA ALA A 44 -14.28 -14.79 -6.12
C ALA A 44 -12.94 -14.24 -5.64
N PHE A 45 -12.99 -13.24 -4.76
CA PHE A 45 -11.81 -12.74 -4.06
C PHE A 45 -11.12 -13.88 -3.29
N SER A 46 -9.81 -14.02 -3.50
CA SER A 46 -8.99 -14.97 -2.77
C SER A 46 -7.78 -14.25 -2.18
N VAL A 47 -7.36 -14.67 -0.98
CA VAL A 47 -6.17 -14.12 -0.32
C VAL A 47 -4.94 -14.50 -1.15
N ARG A 48 -4.24 -13.49 -1.65
CA ARG A 48 -3.04 -13.63 -2.49
C ARG A 48 -1.76 -13.41 -1.70
N GLU A 49 -1.81 -12.52 -0.73
CA GLU A 49 -0.66 -12.16 0.08
C GLU A 49 -1.12 -11.86 1.51
N ILE A 50 -0.34 -12.35 2.47
CA ILE A 50 -0.47 -12.00 3.88
C ILE A 50 0.83 -11.32 4.30
N VAL A 51 0.73 -10.13 4.88
CA VAL A 51 1.90 -9.35 5.30
C VAL A 51 1.80 -9.06 6.80
N LEU A 52 2.82 -9.47 7.53
CA LEU A 52 3.03 -9.06 8.92
C LEU A 52 4.01 -7.89 8.96
N HIS A 53 3.57 -6.75 9.46
CA HIS A 53 4.43 -5.64 9.85
C HIS A 53 4.69 -5.71 11.36
N ASP A 54 5.94 -5.97 11.74
CA ASP A 54 6.38 -6.09 13.14
C ASP A 54 7.43 -5.01 13.45
N PRO A 55 7.00 -3.81 13.88
CA PRO A 55 7.91 -2.72 14.23
C PRO A 55 8.83 -3.06 15.40
N ALA A 56 8.39 -3.87 16.36
CA ALA A 56 9.20 -4.23 17.53
C ALA A 56 10.42 -5.08 17.15
N ARG A 57 10.32 -5.85 16.06
CA ARG A 57 11.43 -6.61 15.47
C ARG A 57 12.02 -5.96 14.21
N GLU A 58 11.61 -4.72 13.90
CA GLU A 58 12.07 -3.95 12.74
C GLU A 58 12.00 -4.74 11.42
N ARG A 59 10.91 -5.49 11.20
CA ARG A 59 10.77 -6.38 10.04
C ARG A 59 9.37 -6.39 9.44
N VAL A 60 9.32 -6.83 8.20
CA VAL A 60 8.12 -7.23 7.48
C VAL A 60 8.27 -8.70 7.08
N VAL A 61 7.24 -9.52 7.27
CA VAL A 61 7.17 -10.88 6.73
C VAL A 61 6.08 -10.92 5.68
N VAL A 62 6.44 -11.29 4.45
CA VAL A 62 5.49 -11.46 3.34
C VAL A 62 5.29 -12.95 3.13
N ILE A 63 4.04 -13.38 3.09
CA ILE A 63 3.64 -14.78 2.98
C ILE A 63 2.77 -14.93 1.74
N ASP A 64 3.12 -15.88 0.89
CA ASP A 64 2.25 -16.36 -0.17
C ASP A 64 1.57 -17.65 0.30
N PRO A 65 0.30 -17.59 0.72
CA PRO A 65 -0.38 -18.74 1.29
C PRO A 65 -0.65 -19.84 0.25
N ALA A 66 -0.66 -19.53 -1.05
CA ALA A 66 -0.90 -20.51 -2.11
C ALA A 66 0.36 -21.29 -2.48
N ARG A 67 1.53 -20.64 -2.45
CA ARG A 67 2.83 -21.27 -2.68
C ARG A 67 3.47 -21.85 -1.42
N HIS A 68 2.89 -21.59 -0.24
CA HIS A 68 3.44 -21.98 1.07
C HIS A 68 4.88 -21.49 1.27
N VAL A 69 5.19 -20.28 0.81
CA VAL A 69 6.50 -19.64 0.99
C VAL A 69 6.35 -18.30 1.69
N LYS A 70 7.39 -17.90 2.42
CA LYS A 70 7.48 -16.58 3.06
C LYS A 70 8.88 -15.99 2.88
N THR A 71 8.97 -14.68 2.97
CA THR A 71 10.26 -13.97 3.02
C THR A 71 10.22 -12.88 4.08
N GLU A 72 11.36 -12.62 4.72
CA GLU A 72 11.52 -11.60 5.75
C GLU A 72 12.36 -10.43 5.22
N ILE A 73 11.88 -9.22 5.45
CA ILE A 73 12.49 -7.98 4.99
C ILE A 73 12.69 -7.06 6.21
N GLY A 74 13.95 -6.82 6.58
CA GLY A 74 14.28 -5.85 7.62
C GLY A 74 13.98 -4.41 7.19
N PHE A 75 13.58 -3.57 8.14
CA PHE A 75 13.27 -2.15 7.90
C PHE A 75 14.47 -1.38 7.34
N ILE A 76 15.69 -1.74 7.76
CA ILE A 76 16.92 -1.17 7.21
C ILE A 76 17.04 -1.34 5.69
N ARG A 77 16.49 -2.43 5.12
CA ARG A 77 16.45 -2.66 3.68
C ARG A 77 15.48 -1.70 2.99
N LEU A 78 14.30 -1.49 3.57
CA LEU A 78 13.31 -0.52 3.07
C LEU A 78 13.83 0.92 3.16
N GLU A 79 14.61 1.25 4.19
CA GLU A 79 15.26 2.55 4.34
C GLU A 79 16.36 2.77 3.32
N ARG A 80 17.21 1.76 3.08
CA ARG A 80 18.20 1.81 1.99
C ARG A 80 17.56 1.97 0.63
N LEU A 81 16.44 1.26 0.38
CA LEU A 81 15.64 1.44 -0.83
C LEU A 81 15.15 2.89 -0.95
N SER A 82 14.59 3.45 0.13
CA SER A 82 14.13 4.85 0.18
C SER A 82 15.25 5.83 -0.21
N VAL A 83 16.46 5.68 0.34
CA VAL A 83 17.61 6.52 -0.04
C VAL A 83 17.99 6.34 -1.52
N SER A 84 18.02 5.09 -2.00
CA SER A 84 18.36 4.78 -3.39
C SER A 84 17.35 5.37 -4.38
N LEU A 85 16.04 5.23 -4.10
CA LEU A 85 14.96 5.78 -4.92
C LEU A 85 15.03 7.32 -4.97
N ALA A 86 15.30 7.98 -3.84
CA ALA A 86 15.43 9.44 -3.81
C ALA A 86 16.61 9.93 -4.65
N ASN A 87 17.75 9.24 -4.58
CA ASN A 87 18.93 9.59 -5.38
C ASN A 87 18.68 9.39 -6.87
N TRP A 88 18.13 8.23 -7.27
CA TRP A 88 17.78 7.95 -8.67
C TRP A 88 16.76 8.94 -9.23
N ALA A 89 15.71 9.23 -8.46
CA ALA A 89 14.66 10.14 -8.90
C ALA A 89 15.20 11.55 -9.18
N ARG A 90 16.22 12.02 -8.45
CA ARG A 90 16.83 13.34 -8.73
C ARG A 90 17.64 13.39 -10.03
N THR A 91 18.12 12.26 -10.54
CA THR A 91 18.97 12.20 -11.74
C THR A 91 18.20 11.90 -13.02
N THR A 92 16.89 11.61 -12.94
CA THR A 92 16.06 11.34 -14.13
C THR A 92 15.62 12.64 -14.83
N ASP A 93 15.32 12.53 -16.13
CA ASP A 93 14.76 13.61 -16.95
C ASP A 93 13.22 13.71 -16.87
N ASP A 94 12.56 12.67 -16.36
CA ASP A 94 11.11 12.71 -16.15
C ASP A 94 10.77 13.67 -14.99
N LYS A 95 10.01 14.73 -15.30
CA LYS A 95 9.61 15.77 -14.33
C LYS A 95 8.78 15.22 -13.17
N LEU A 96 7.88 14.26 -13.43
CA LEU A 96 7.05 13.63 -12.40
C LEU A 96 7.92 12.82 -11.45
N VAL A 97 8.81 11.98 -11.99
CA VAL A 97 9.71 11.17 -11.15
C VAL A 97 10.67 12.06 -10.36
N ARG A 98 11.23 13.09 -10.97
CA ARG A 98 12.12 14.04 -10.30
C ARG A 98 11.43 14.80 -9.17
N TRP A 99 10.21 15.28 -9.42
CA TRP A 99 9.38 15.90 -8.39
C TRP A 99 9.05 14.92 -7.26
N ALA A 100 8.69 13.68 -7.62
CA ALA A 100 8.39 12.64 -6.63
C ALA A 100 9.62 12.29 -5.77
N GLY A 101 10.85 12.42 -6.28
CA GLY A 101 12.09 12.30 -5.50
C GLY A 101 12.52 13.53 -4.70
N GLY A 102 11.70 14.59 -4.71
CA GLY A 102 12.00 15.88 -4.09
C GLY A 102 12.12 15.81 -2.55
N PRO A 103 12.85 16.76 -1.94
CA PRO A 103 13.06 16.80 -0.50
C PRO A 103 11.82 17.28 0.28
N ASP A 104 10.96 18.09 -0.34
CA ASP A 104 9.70 18.54 0.24
C ASP A 104 8.59 18.66 -0.84
N PHE A 105 7.35 18.60 -0.35
CA PHE A 105 6.13 18.69 -1.16
C PHE A 105 5.26 19.88 -0.75
N ALA A 106 5.82 20.80 0.05
CA ALA A 106 5.05 21.82 0.77
C ALA A 106 4.23 22.72 -0.17
N GLY A 107 4.81 23.09 -1.32
CA GLY A 107 4.14 23.93 -2.31
C GLY A 107 3.03 23.23 -3.12
N GLY A 108 2.89 21.90 -3.03
CA GLY A 108 1.86 21.14 -3.72
C GLY A 108 0.63 20.83 -2.87
N PHE A 109 0.67 21.12 -1.56
CA PHE A 109 -0.42 20.81 -0.65
C PHE A 109 -1.49 21.90 -0.61
N SER A 110 -2.75 21.48 -0.63
CA SER A 110 -3.90 22.32 -0.27
C SER A 110 -4.81 21.55 0.68
N GLU A 111 -5.27 22.23 1.74
CA GLU A 111 -6.19 21.68 2.73
C GLU A 111 -7.50 22.45 2.69
N THR A 112 -8.60 21.70 2.75
CA THR A 112 -9.96 22.22 2.89
C THR A 112 -10.68 21.41 3.95
N GLU A 113 -11.87 21.85 4.38
CA GLU A 113 -12.72 21.00 5.23
C GLU A 113 -13.08 19.66 4.57
N ALA A 114 -13.07 19.60 3.22
CA ALA A 114 -13.38 18.40 2.46
C ALA A 114 -12.21 17.39 2.38
N GLY A 115 -10.99 17.80 2.73
CA GLY A 115 -9.83 16.91 2.74
C GLY A 115 -8.50 17.57 2.38
N LEU A 116 -7.52 16.71 2.11
CA LEU A 116 -6.14 17.04 1.79
C LEU A 116 -5.85 16.71 0.32
N GLU A 117 -5.26 17.65 -0.41
CA GLU A 117 -4.78 17.39 -1.76
C GLU A 117 -3.28 17.65 -1.88
N LEU A 118 -2.61 16.85 -2.70
CA LEU A 118 -1.22 17.04 -3.11
C LEU A 118 -1.15 17.01 -4.64
N VAL A 119 -0.81 18.14 -5.25
CA VAL A 119 -0.69 18.27 -6.70
C VAL A 119 0.78 18.39 -7.10
N GLY A 120 1.18 17.59 -8.08
CA GLY A 120 2.50 17.60 -8.70
C GLY A 120 2.42 17.61 -10.23
N PRO A 121 3.56 17.54 -10.93
CA PRO A 121 3.58 17.46 -12.38
C PRO A 121 2.92 16.15 -12.85
N ARG A 122 1.77 16.24 -13.54
CA ARG A 122 1.02 15.07 -14.05
C ARG A 122 0.53 14.09 -12.97
N VAL A 123 0.44 14.54 -11.72
CA VAL A 123 -0.05 13.69 -10.63
C VAL A 123 -0.85 14.49 -9.61
N ARG A 124 -1.90 13.88 -9.08
CA ARG A 124 -2.74 14.45 -8.04
C ARG A 124 -3.13 13.36 -7.06
N TYR A 125 -2.89 13.61 -5.78
CA TYR A 125 -3.51 12.88 -4.68
C TYR A 125 -4.63 13.73 -4.12
N ALA A 126 -5.82 13.14 -3.99
CA ALA A 126 -6.94 13.73 -3.27
C ALA A 126 -7.36 12.77 -2.17
N VAL A 127 -7.41 13.27 -0.93
CA VAL A 127 -7.66 12.45 0.25
C VAL A 127 -8.77 13.03 1.09
N ALA A 128 -9.91 12.32 1.12
CA ALA A 128 -10.88 12.51 2.17
C ALA A 128 -10.39 11.78 3.42
N HIS A 129 -10.56 12.38 4.61
CA HIS A 129 -10.09 11.80 5.86
C HIS A 129 -11.12 11.92 6.97
N VAL A 130 -11.00 11.03 7.95
CA VAL A 130 -11.79 11.08 9.19
C VAL A 130 -10.86 11.23 10.40
N PRO A 131 -11.35 11.76 11.53
CA PRO A 131 -10.58 11.75 12.77
C PRO A 131 -10.15 10.33 13.14
N ALA A 132 -8.88 10.18 13.52
CA ALA A 132 -8.39 8.91 14.04
C ALA A 132 -9.05 8.60 15.39
N PRO A 133 -9.28 7.31 15.73
CA PRO A 133 -9.81 6.94 17.05
C PRO A 133 -8.94 7.41 18.23
N SER A 134 -7.64 7.57 17.99
CA SER A 134 -6.67 8.14 18.92
C SER A 134 -5.40 8.59 18.18
N PRO A 135 -4.55 9.44 18.78
CA PRO A 135 -3.23 9.76 18.21
C PRO A 135 -2.36 8.52 17.98
N ALA A 136 -2.43 7.53 18.88
CA ALA A 136 -1.72 6.27 18.74
C ALA A 136 -2.21 5.46 17.52
N ALA A 137 -3.50 5.51 17.20
CA ALA A 137 -4.05 4.86 16.00
C ALA A 137 -3.56 5.55 14.72
N ALA A 138 -3.48 6.89 14.70
CA ALA A 138 -2.92 7.65 13.58
C ALA A 138 -1.45 7.28 13.34
N ALA A 139 -0.64 7.25 14.40
CA ALA A 139 0.77 6.87 14.35
C ALA A 139 0.99 5.42 13.89
N ALA A 140 0.19 4.48 14.42
CA ALA A 140 0.23 3.07 14.01
C ALA A 140 -0.13 2.89 12.54
N TYR A 141 -1.21 3.53 12.07
CA TYR A 141 -1.62 3.48 10.67
C TYR A 141 -0.56 4.08 9.75
N ARG A 142 -0.01 5.25 10.07
CA ARG A 142 1.07 5.86 9.28
C ARG A 142 2.27 4.94 9.17
N THR A 143 2.72 4.36 10.30
CA THR A 143 3.86 3.45 10.33
C THR A 143 3.64 2.24 9.42
N PHE A 144 2.46 1.63 9.50
CA PHE A 144 2.04 0.56 8.60
C PHE A 144 2.05 1.04 7.13
N ALA A 145 1.30 2.09 6.82
CA ALA A 145 1.07 2.54 5.45
C ALA A 145 2.39 2.93 4.76
N ASP A 146 3.29 3.62 5.46
CA ASP A 146 4.60 3.99 4.93
C ASP A 146 5.44 2.76 4.59
N LYS A 147 5.46 1.75 5.48
CA LYS A 147 6.21 0.50 5.23
C LYS A 147 5.55 -0.35 4.14
N ALA A 148 4.23 -0.38 4.05
CA ALA A 148 3.50 -1.08 2.99
C ALA A 148 3.77 -0.47 1.61
N ILE A 149 3.85 0.86 1.51
CA ILE A 149 4.20 1.55 0.25
C ILE A 149 5.64 1.24 -0.15
N LEU A 150 6.59 1.30 0.79
CA LEU A 150 8.00 0.97 0.51
C LEU A 150 8.17 -0.51 0.13
N LEU A 151 7.42 -1.41 0.78
CA LEU A 151 7.38 -2.82 0.43
C LEU A 151 6.89 -3.01 -1.01
N LYS A 152 5.78 -2.37 -1.40
CA LYS A 152 5.28 -2.44 -2.77
C LYS A 152 6.31 -1.94 -3.78
N ALA A 153 7.00 -0.84 -3.49
CA ALA A 153 8.08 -0.33 -4.35
C ALA A 153 9.29 -1.28 -4.44
N LEU A 154 9.56 -2.06 -3.38
CA LEU A 154 10.60 -3.09 -3.38
C LEU A 154 10.22 -4.29 -4.24
N LEU A 155 8.97 -4.77 -4.11
CA LEU A 155 8.46 -5.96 -4.80
C LEU A 155 8.15 -5.70 -6.28
N HIS A 156 7.71 -4.49 -6.61
CA HIS A 156 7.28 -4.09 -7.94
C HIS A 156 8.01 -2.82 -8.39
N PRO A 157 9.29 -2.94 -8.81
CA PRO A 157 10.08 -1.80 -9.25
C PRO A 157 9.54 -1.19 -10.56
N GLY A 158 9.74 0.12 -10.75
CA GLY A 158 9.37 0.83 -11.98
C GLY A 158 8.23 1.84 -11.85
N GLY A 159 7.55 1.88 -10.70
CA GLY A 159 6.52 2.88 -10.41
C GLY A 159 7.07 4.26 -10.02
N ILE A 160 6.14 5.21 -9.80
CA ILE A 160 6.47 6.53 -9.26
C ILE A 160 7.10 6.36 -7.86
N PRO A 161 8.19 7.09 -7.53
CA PRO A 161 8.75 7.09 -6.19
C PRO A 161 7.68 7.30 -5.10
N PRO A 162 7.76 6.61 -3.96
CA PRO A 162 6.69 6.56 -2.97
C PRO A 162 6.51 7.85 -2.16
N PHE A 163 7.49 8.76 -2.22
CA PHE A 163 7.61 9.90 -1.30
C PHE A 163 6.42 10.87 -1.27
N PRO A 164 5.72 11.16 -2.39
CA PRO A 164 4.49 11.96 -2.33
C PRO A 164 3.45 11.34 -1.41
N ARG A 165 3.23 10.02 -1.52
CA ARG A 165 2.28 9.29 -0.68
C ARG A 165 2.74 9.22 0.78
N LEU A 166 4.05 9.09 1.04
CA LEU A 166 4.62 9.16 2.40
C LEU A 166 4.41 10.55 3.02
N ALA A 167 4.54 11.62 2.23
CA ALA A 167 4.29 12.98 2.69
C ALA A 167 2.81 13.21 3.04
N VAL A 168 1.89 12.68 2.21
CA VAL A 168 0.45 12.66 2.51
C VAL A 168 0.16 11.94 3.84
N ASN A 169 0.74 10.74 4.04
CA ASN A 169 0.59 10.00 5.30
C ASN A 169 1.05 10.78 6.54
N ARG A 170 2.21 11.44 6.43
CA ARG A 170 2.75 12.29 7.51
C ARG A 170 1.80 13.44 7.85
N ARG A 171 1.18 14.06 6.84
CA ARG A 171 0.27 15.18 7.03
C ARG A 171 -1.05 14.75 7.70
N LEU A 172 -1.59 13.59 7.31
CA LEU A 172 -2.77 13.01 7.95
C LEU A 172 -2.51 12.67 9.42
N GLU A 173 -1.38 12.06 9.73
CA GLU A 173 -1.03 11.71 11.12
C GLU A 173 -0.81 12.96 11.98
N ALA A 174 -0.15 13.99 11.46
CA ALA A 174 -0.01 15.28 12.15
C ALA A 174 -1.36 15.96 12.42
N ALA A 175 -2.35 15.74 11.56
CA ALA A 175 -3.73 16.20 11.76
C ALA A 175 -4.57 15.27 12.67
N GLY A 176 -3.99 14.18 13.19
CA GLY A 176 -4.72 13.18 13.98
C GLY A 176 -5.81 12.48 13.18
N ALA A 177 -5.61 12.30 11.87
CA ALA A 177 -6.60 11.78 10.93
C ALA A 177 -6.14 10.46 10.27
N LEU A 178 -7.12 9.74 9.72
CA LEU A 178 -6.92 8.55 8.89
C LEU A 178 -7.60 8.76 7.54
N PRO A 179 -7.04 8.23 6.43
CA PRO A 179 -7.67 8.35 5.13
C PRO A 179 -8.98 7.55 5.10
N ALA A 180 -10.03 8.16 4.59
CA ALA A 180 -11.32 7.54 4.32
C ALA A 180 -11.46 7.21 2.83
N GLU A 181 -10.92 8.07 1.97
CA GLU A 181 -10.80 7.81 0.54
C GLU A 181 -9.49 8.42 0.05
N VAL A 182 -8.78 7.71 -0.81
CA VAL A 182 -7.57 8.19 -1.50
C VAL A 182 -7.80 8.02 -2.99
N THR A 183 -7.84 9.11 -3.73
CA THR A 183 -7.79 9.11 -5.19
C THR A 183 -6.39 9.52 -5.64
N LEU A 184 -5.82 8.74 -6.56
CA LEU A 184 -4.58 9.01 -7.26
C LEU A 184 -4.88 9.13 -8.75
N GLU A 185 -4.60 10.29 -9.32
CA GLU A 185 -4.67 10.53 -10.76
C GLU A 185 -3.25 10.74 -11.29
N ILE A 186 -2.88 10.00 -12.34
CA ILE A 186 -1.56 10.08 -12.98
C ILE A 186 -1.75 10.21 -14.48
N ASP A 187 -1.12 11.23 -15.08
CA ASP A 187 -0.98 11.31 -16.52
C ASP A 187 0.37 10.71 -16.95
N THR A 188 0.31 9.46 -17.41
CA THR A 188 1.49 8.69 -17.81
C THR A 188 2.03 9.09 -19.19
N ARG A 189 1.32 9.93 -19.97
CA ARG A 189 1.72 10.28 -21.34
C ARG A 189 2.46 11.62 -21.40
N ALA A 190 3.43 11.72 -22.32
CA ALA A 190 4.28 12.91 -22.49
C ALA A 190 3.69 13.95 -23.47
N MET A 191 2.59 13.63 -24.17
CA MET A 191 1.97 14.47 -25.20
C MET A 191 0.50 14.79 -24.88
N PRO A 192 0.06 16.05 -24.99
CA PRO A 192 -1.23 16.54 -24.48
C PRO A 192 -2.43 16.27 -25.41
N LEU A 193 -2.39 15.24 -26.25
CA LEU A 193 -3.51 14.92 -27.16
C LEU A 193 -3.91 13.45 -27.01
N ALA A 194 -5.13 13.25 -26.51
CA ALA A 194 -5.93 12.02 -26.47
C ALA A 194 -5.62 11.01 -25.33
N GLY A 195 -6.15 11.28 -24.13
CA GLY A 195 -6.34 10.28 -23.07
C GLY A 195 -6.82 10.91 -21.75
N ARG A 196 -7.64 10.18 -20.98
CA ARG A 196 -7.92 10.53 -19.57
C ARG A 196 -6.72 10.06 -18.72
N PRO A 197 -6.36 10.77 -17.63
CA PRO A 197 -5.35 10.29 -16.69
C PRO A 197 -5.78 8.95 -16.09
N GLU A 198 -4.81 8.07 -15.83
CA GLU A 198 -5.05 6.84 -15.08
C GLU A 198 -5.50 7.21 -13.68
N ARG A 199 -6.61 6.60 -13.23
CA ARG A 199 -7.21 6.92 -11.94
C ARG A 199 -7.29 5.67 -11.07
N LEU A 200 -6.80 5.78 -9.83
CA LEU A 200 -6.96 4.76 -8.79
C LEU A 200 -7.69 5.39 -7.62
N ARG A 201 -8.76 4.74 -7.16
CA ARG A 201 -9.52 5.17 -5.98
C ARG A 201 -9.51 4.07 -4.95
N CYS A 202 -9.11 4.39 -3.73
CA CYS A 202 -9.10 3.46 -2.60
C CYS A 202 -10.02 4.00 -1.51
N VAL A 203 -11.04 3.22 -1.12
CA VAL A 203 -11.96 3.57 -0.04
C VAL A 203 -11.62 2.77 1.20
N HIS A 204 -11.56 3.42 2.36
CA HIS A 204 -11.21 2.82 3.64
C HIS A 204 -12.41 2.84 4.59
N ARG A 205 -12.76 1.68 5.15
CA ARG A 205 -13.71 1.56 6.27
C ARG A 205 -12.93 1.25 7.54
N ILE A 206 -12.88 2.22 8.45
CA ILE A 206 -12.10 2.13 9.69
C ILE A 206 -13.02 1.73 10.83
N HIS A 207 -12.66 0.66 11.54
CA HIS A 207 -13.36 0.27 12.77
C HIS A 207 -12.40 0.28 13.96
N PRO A 208 -12.71 1.01 15.05
CA PRO A 208 -11.83 1.12 16.21
C PRO A 208 -11.53 -0.22 16.89
N ARG A 209 -12.49 -1.16 16.84
CA ARG A 209 -12.43 -2.47 17.51
C ARG A 209 -12.28 -3.59 16.49
N LEU A 210 -11.68 -4.70 16.95
CA LEU A 210 -11.62 -5.95 16.19
C LEU A 210 -12.94 -6.70 16.33
N LEU A 211 -13.29 -7.46 15.30
CA LEU A 211 -14.40 -8.40 15.30
C LEU A 211 -13.89 -9.81 15.62
N GLY A 212 -14.80 -10.74 15.97
CA GLY A 212 -14.43 -12.14 16.25
C GLY A 212 -13.68 -12.79 15.09
N GLY A 213 -14.21 -12.65 13.87
CA GLY A 213 -13.57 -13.20 12.67
C GLY A 213 -12.21 -12.58 12.31
N ASP A 214 -11.84 -11.44 12.89
CA ASP A 214 -10.49 -10.88 12.70
C ASP A 214 -9.45 -11.67 13.50
N LEU A 215 -9.84 -12.20 14.67
CA LEU A 215 -8.97 -13.01 15.50
C LEU A 215 -8.71 -14.36 14.84
N ASP A 216 -9.75 -14.96 14.26
CA ASP A 216 -9.64 -16.20 13.50
C ASP A 216 -8.72 -16.01 12.29
N ARG A 217 -8.88 -14.92 11.52
CA ARG A 217 -8.00 -14.57 10.40
C ARG A 217 -6.54 -14.39 10.81
N VAL A 218 -6.28 -13.76 11.95
CA VAL A 218 -4.91 -13.61 12.49
C VAL A 218 -4.34 -14.97 12.90
N GLN A 219 -5.13 -15.83 13.54
CA GLN A 219 -4.70 -17.18 13.91
C GLN A 219 -4.37 -18.03 12.67
N ASP A 220 -5.18 -17.95 11.62
CA ASP A 220 -4.91 -18.63 10.34
C ASP A 220 -3.63 -18.08 9.70
N ALA A 221 -3.41 -16.77 9.74
CA ALA A 221 -2.19 -16.13 9.26
C ALA A 221 -0.94 -16.61 10.00
N GLU A 222 -1.02 -16.75 11.33
CA GLU A 222 0.05 -17.29 12.16
C GLU A 222 0.36 -18.75 11.79
N ALA A 223 -0.66 -19.56 11.49
CA ALA A 223 -0.48 -20.92 11.01
C ALA A 223 0.21 -20.96 9.64
N HIS A 224 -0.21 -20.12 8.68
CA HIS A 224 0.47 -19.97 7.40
C HIS A 224 1.94 -19.53 7.58
N MET A 225 2.18 -18.56 8.46
CA MET A 225 3.54 -18.10 8.76
C MET A 225 4.40 -19.23 9.33
N ALA A 226 3.87 -20.05 10.24
CA ALA A 226 4.60 -21.16 10.85
C ALA A 226 4.90 -22.29 9.84
N ALA A 227 3.94 -22.60 8.97
CA ALA A 227 4.05 -23.70 8.01
C ALA A 227 4.83 -23.37 6.73
N SER A 228 4.93 -22.08 6.36
CA SER A 228 5.55 -21.67 5.09
C SER A 228 7.08 -21.76 5.12
N GLU A 229 7.65 -22.23 4.01
CA GLU A 229 9.10 -22.27 3.77
C GLU A 229 9.67 -20.85 3.67
N THR A 230 10.75 -20.57 4.40
CA THR A 230 11.46 -19.28 4.27
C THR A 230 12.35 -19.29 3.03
N VAL A 231 12.12 -18.36 2.12
CA VAL A 231 12.92 -18.16 0.90
C VAL A 231 13.50 -16.75 0.83
N GLU A 232 14.57 -16.61 0.05
CA GLU A 232 15.18 -15.31 -0.24
C GLU A 232 14.23 -14.42 -1.07
N LEU A 233 14.34 -13.09 -0.92
CA LEU A 233 13.42 -12.16 -1.58
C LEU A 233 13.41 -12.32 -3.11
N ALA A 234 14.58 -12.54 -3.72
CA ALA A 234 14.68 -12.70 -5.17
C ALA A 234 13.92 -13.94 -5.66
N GLU A 235 13.97 -15.02 -4.90
CA GLU A 235 13.21 -16.24 -5.17
C GLU A 235 11.71 -16.04 -4.93
N PHE A 236 11.35 -15.34 -3.84
CA PHE A 236 9.96 -15.00 -3.53
C PHE A 236 9.27 -14.28 -4.70
N VAL A 237 9.93 -13.24 -5.24
CA VAL A 237 9.43 -12.42 -6.37
C VAL A 237 9.40 -13.22 -7.67
N THR A 238 10.46 -13.99 -7.98
CA THR A 238 10.53 -14.77 -9.24
C THR A 238 9.43 -15.84 -9.29
N ARG A 239 9.21 -16.55 -8.18
CA ARG A 239 8.14 -17.56 -8.07
C ARG A 239 6.73 -16.95 -8.07
N ALA A 240 6.58 -15.64 -7.85
CA ALA A 240 5.29 -14.94 -7.98
C ALA A 240 4.96 -14.62 -9.45
N ALA A 241 5.98 -14.48 -10.31
CA ALA A 241 5.84 -14.12 -11.73
C ALA A 241 5.66 -15.33 -12.67
N ALA A 242 5.90 -16.56 -12.19
CA ALA A 242 5.72 -17.76 -13.01
C ALA A 242 4.21 -18.05 -13.21
N PRO A 243 3.70 -18.13 -14.45
CA PRO A 243 2.35 -18.64 -14.68
C PRO A 243 2.28 -20.10 -14.23
N ARG A 244 1.13 -20.50 -13.67
CA ARG A 244 0.82 -21.91 -13.41
C ARG A 244 0.98 -22.67 -14.72
N GLN A 245 1.97 -23.56 -14.78
CA GLN A 245 1.96 -24.65 -15.75
C GLN A 245 1.06 -25.71 -15.13
N ASP A 246 -0.20 -25.74 -15.57
CA ASP A 246 -1.05 -26.92 -15.44
C ASP A 246 -0.70 -27.91 -16.56
#